data_AF-A0A2G7LYH2-F1
#
_entry.id   AF-A0A2G7LYH2-F1
#
_cell.length_a   1.000
_cell.length_b   1.000
_cell.length_c   1.000
_cell.angle_alpha   90.00
_cell.angle_beta   90.00
_cell.angle_gamma   90.00
#
_symmetry.space_group_name_H-M   'P 1'
#
loop_
_entity.id
_entity.type
_entity.pdbx_description
1 polymer ?
#
loop_
_entity_poly.entity_id
_entity_poly.type
_entity_poly.pdbx_seq_one_letter_code
_entity_poly.pdbx_strand_id
1 'polypeptide(L)'
;MAVEEGHDLAKKIIYWANRGLEISYDIINQIENGHQKDVESGHSPLHTFTVYVFSKEQEDYVYTLSHDDPIEALKDGVAYCEDKFKDYVY
;
A
#
# COMPACT_ATOMS: atom_id res chain seq x y z
N MET A 1 -7.81 19.21 8.16
CA MET A 1 -7.76 17.83 8.68
C MET A 1 -7.55 16.81 7.56
N ALA A 2 -8.56 16.32 6.82
CA ALA A 2 -8.33 15.27 5.79
C ALA A 2 -7.34 15.66 4.67
N VAL A 3 -7.35 16.93 4.24
CA VAL A 3 -6.43 17.44 3.20
C VAL A 3 -4.97 17.51 3.69
N GLU A 4 -4.76 17.77 4.99
CA GLU A 4 -3.41 17.87 5.57
C GLU A 4 -2.79 16.49 5.75
N GLU A 5 -3.59 15.49 6.15
CA GLU A 5 -3.15 14.11 6.31
C GLU A 5 -2.74 13.48 4.97
N GLY A 6 -3.50 13.71 3.90
CA GLY A 6 -3.12 13.27 2.56
C GLY A 6 -1.83 13.92 2.05
N HIS A 7 -1.59 15.20 2.40
CA HIS A 7 -0.36 15.89 2.03
C HIS A 7 0.87 15.39 2.79
N ASP A 8 0.73 15.00 4.05
CA ASP A 8 1.83 14.38 4.82
C ASP A 8 2.19 13.00 4.26
N LEU A 9 1.17 12.17 3.97
CA LEU A 9 1.37 10.83 3.40
C LEU A 9 2.09 10.89 2.04
N ALA A 10 1.67 11.80 1.15
CA ALA A 10 2.32 12.00 -0.14
C ALA A 10 3.81 12.37 0.01
N LYS A 11 4.16 13.24 0.98
CA LYS A 11 5.56 13.61 1.24
C LYS A 11 6.39 12.42 1.71
N LYS A 12 5.83 11.55 2.57
CA LYS A 12 6.50 10.34 3.04
C LYS A 12 6.73 9.33 1.92
N ILE A 13 5.74 9.15 1.03
CA ILE A 13 5.90 8.31 -0.16
C ILE A 13 7.02 8.85 -1.06
N ILE A 14 7.04 10.15 -1.34
CA ILE A 14 8.11 10.78 -2.14
C ILE A 14 9.47 10.63 -1.46
N TYR A 15 9.53 10.76 -0.13
CA TYR A 15 10.76 10.58 0.65
C TYR A 15 11.37 9.18 0.44
N TRP A 16 10.54 8.13 0.46
CA TRP A 16 10.98 6.75 0.25
C TRP A 16 11.26 6.43 -1.22
N ALA A 17 10.49 7.00 -2.14
CA ALA A 17 10.74 6.90 -3.59
C ALA A 17 12.14 7.42 -3.96
N ASN A 18 12.56 8.54 -3.36
CA ASN A 18 13.90 9.10 -3.54
C ASN A 18 15.02 8.22 -2.92
N ARG A 19 14.68 7.19 -2.15
CA ARG A 19 15.58 6.19 -1.56
C ARG A 19 15.49 4.83 -2.23
N GLY A 20 14.82 4.74 -3.38
CA GLY A 20 14.71 3.51 -4.15
C GLY A 20 13.56 2.58 -3.74
N LEU A 21 12.65 3.03 -2.87
CA LEU A 21 11.46 2.27 -2.48
C LEU A 21 10.21 2.86 -3.12
N GLU A 22 9.54 2.10 -3.98
CA GLU A 22 8.24 2.47 -4.53
C GLU A 22 7.13 1.93 -3.63
N ILE A 23 6.19 2.80 -3.26
CA ILE A 23 4.99 2.44 -2.49
C ILE A 23 3.78 2.73 -3.37
N SER A 24 3.05 1.69 -3.73
CA SER A 24 1.88 1.76 -4.61
C SER A 24 0.79 0.82 -4.14
N TYR A 25 -0.42 0.96 -4.66
CA TYR A 25 -1.48 -0.02 -4.43
C TYR A 25 -2.23 -0.33 -5.71
N ASP A 26 -2.75 -1.56 -5.79
CA ASP A 26 -3.72 -1.96 -6.80
C ASP A 26 -5.13 -2.01 -6.20
N ILE A 27 -6.11 -1.58 -7.00
CA ILE A 27 -7.53 -1.75 -6.69
C ILE A 27 -7.98 -3.08 -7.29
N ILE A 28 -8.43 -4.00 -6.46
CA ILE A 28 -8.84 -5.34 -6.87
C ILE A 28 -10.34 -5.47 -6.74
N ASN A 29 -11.02 -5.70 -7.86
CA ASN A 29 -12.42 -6.11 -7.86
C ASN A 29 -12.51 -7.59 -7.44
N GLN A 30 -13.08 -7.84 -6.27
CA GLN A 30 -13.12 -9.17 -5.68
C GLN A 30 -14.06 -10.13 -6.42
N ILE A 31 -15.05 -9.64 -7.16
CA ILE A 31 -15.87 -10.49 -8.02
C ILE A 31 -15.02 -11.00 -9.19
N GLU A 32 -14.27 -10.12 -9.85
CA GLU A 32 -13.36 -10.49 -10.95
C GLU A 32 -12.21 -11.37 -10.46
N ASN A 33 -11.82 -11.21 -9.19
CA ASN A 33 -10.81 -12.03 -8.50
C ASN A 33 -11.36 -13.38 -7.97
N GLY A 34 -12.61 -13.74 -8.29
CA GLY A 34 -13.18 -15.05 -7.96
C GLY A 34 -13.87 -15.17 -6.59
N HIS A 35 -14.01 -14.07 -5.85
CA HIS A 35 -14.62 -14.01 -4.53
C HIS A 35 -16.09 -13.57 -4.53
N GLN A 36 -16.82 -13.79 -5.64
CA GLN A 36 -18.21 -13.34 -5.79
C GLN A 36 -19.11 -13.75 -4.62
N LYS A 37 -19.03 -15.01 -4.15
CA LYS A 37 -19.85 -15.49 -3.04
C LYS A 37 -19.56 -14.78 -1.72
N ASP A 38 -18.29 -14.43 -1.48
CA ASP A 38 -17.87 -13.74 -0.27
C ASP A 38 -18.37 -12.29 -0.29
N VAL A 39 -18.34 -11.65 -1.47
CA VAL A 39 -18.91 -10.31 -1.69
C VAL A 39 -20.42 -10.31 -1.50
N GLU A 40 -21.14 -11.24 -2.14
CA GLU A 40 -22.60 -11.34 -2.06
C GLU A 40 -23.10 -11.65 -0.65
N SER A 41 -22.32 -12.41 0.13
CA SER A 41 -22.63 -12.76 1.52
C SER A 41 -22.13 -11.74 2.54
N GLY A 42 -21.41 -10.69 2.12
CA GLY A 42 -20.90 -9.62 2.97
C GLY A 42 -19.65 -10.00 3.79
N HIS A 43 -18.98 -11.09 3.47
CA HIS A 43 -17.71 -11.51 4.11
C HIS A 43 -16.48 -10.83 3.51
N SER A 44 -16.61 -10.21 2.32
CA SER A 44 -15.56 -9.44 1.65
C SER A 44 -16.15 -8.17 1.02
N PRO A 45 -15.43 -7.03 0.99
CA PRO A 45 -15.85 -5.89 0.20
C PRO A 45 -15.73 -6.18 -1.31
N LEU A 46 -16.44 -5.41 -2.12
CA LEU A 46 -16.35 -5.49 -3.59
C LEU A 46 -14.96 -5.10 -4.11
N HIS A 47 -14.34 -4.09 -3.50
CA HIS A 47 -13.00 -3.65 -3.85
C HIS A 47 -12.11 -3.73 -2.62
N THR A 48 -10.89 -4.24 -2.81
CA THR A 48 -9.80 -4.13 -1.83
C THR A 48 -8.63 -3.39 -2.46
N PHE A 49 -7.77 -2.86 -1.60
CA PHE A 49 -6.60 -2.07 -1.96
C PHE A 49 -5.37 -2.81 -1.46
N THR A 50 -4.64 -3.43 -2.39
CA THR A 50 -3.42 -4.18 -2.02
C THR A 50 -2.24 -3.25 -2.16
N VAL A 51 -1.62 -2.86 -1.04
CA VAL A 51 -0.38 -2.10 -1.05
C VAL A 51 0.78 -3.02 -1.41
N TYR A 52 1.72 -2.48 -2.17
CA TYR A 52 3.00 -3.10 -2.50
C TYR A 52 4.12 -2.14 -2.15
N VAL A 53 5.22 -2.68 -1.63
CA VAL A 53 6.50 -1.96 -1.54
C VAL A 53 7.50 -2.68 -2.42
N PHE A 54 7.95 -2.01 -3.48
CA PHE A 54 8.96 -2.53 -4.40
C PHE A 54 10.31 -1.88 -4.11
N SER A 55 11.34 -2.70 -3.91
CA SER A 55 12.72 -2.23 -3.74
C SER A 55 13.46 -2.27 -5.06
N LYS A 56 13.88 -1.11 -5.56
CA LYS A 56 14.69 -1.01 -6.78
C LYS A 56 16.08 -1.63 -6.62
N GLU A 57 16.59 -1.73 -5.40
CA GLU A 57 17.87 -2.39 -5.11
C GLU A 57 17.74 -3.91 -5.26
N GLN A 58 16.66 -4.48 -4.74
CA GLN A 58 16.41 -5.93 -4.77
C GLN A 58 15.70 -6.38 -6.05
N GLU A 59 15.19 -5.43 -6.84
CA GLU A 59 14.34 -5.64 -8.02
C GLU A 59 13.11 -6.53 -7.71
N ASP A 60 12.57 -6.44 -6.49
CA ASP A 60 11.46 -7.28 -6.02
C ASP A 60 10.51 -6.55 -5.07
N TYR A 61 9.31 -7.11 -4.92
CA TYR A 61 8.34 -6.71 -3.91
C TYR A 61 8.75 -7.25 -2.55
N VAL A 62 9.07 -6.33 -1.64
CA VAL A 62 9.51 -6.64 -0.27
C VAL A 62 8.36 -6.59 0.72
N TYR A 63 7.18 -6.13 0.31
CA TYR A 63 5.98 -6.08 1.13
C TYR A 63 4.71 -6.14 0.27
N THR A 64 3.70 -6.83 0.76
CA THR A 64 2.35 -6.79 0.21
C THR A 64 1.31 -7.02 1.31
N LEU A 65 0.26 -6.20 1.33
CA LEU A 65 -0.88 -6.37 2.24
C LEU A 65 -2.16 -5.79 1.63
N SER A 66 -3.29 -6.45 1.88
CA SER A 66 -4.60 -6.02 1.39
C SER A 66 -5.42 -5.33 2.48
N HIS A 67 -6.09 -4.24 2.11
CA HIS A 67 -6.95 -3.44 2.99
C HIS A 67 -8.27 -3.11 2.31
N ASP A 68 -9.25 -2.70 3.10
CA ASP A 68 -10.57 -2.23 2.61
C ASP A 68 -10.60 -0.72 2.36
N ASP A 69 -9.53 0.00 2.71
CA ASP A 69 -9.36 1.44 2.54
C ASP A 69 -8.00 1.78 1.89
N PRO A 70 -7.97 2.66 0.86
CA PRO A 70 -6.74 2.97 0.13
C PRO A 70 -5.73 3.80 0.94
N ILE A 71 -6.19 4.65 1.87
CA ILE A 71 -5.32 5.48 2.68
C ILE A 71 -4.63 4.63 3.73
N GLU A 72 -5.35 3.72 4.37
CA GLU A 72 -4.76 2.76 5.30
C GLU A 72 -3.74 1.84 4.61
N ALA A 73 -4.02 1.39 3.38
CA ALA A 73 -3.06 0.62 2.59
C ALA A 73 -1.73 1.38 2.38
N LEU A 74 -1.81 2.65 1.95
CA LEU A 74 -0.61 3.47 1.75
C LEU A 74 0.12 3.81 3.05
N LYS A 75 -0.62 4.07 4.14
CA LYS A 75 -0.03 4.30 5.47
C LYS A 75 0.78 3.10 5.93
N ASP A 76 0.25 1.90 5.72
CA ASP A 76 0.91 0.66 6.12
C ASP A 76 2.18 0.39 5.30
N GLY A 77 2.14 0.67 3.99
CA GLY A 77 3.35 0.64 3.15
C GLY A 77 4.43 1.62 3.62
N VAL A 78 4.05 2.84 4.01
CA VAL A 78 4.98 3.82 4.60
C VAL A 78 5.52 3.35 5.95
N ALA A 79 4.65 2.81 6.82
CA ALA A 79 5.04 2.30 8.12
C ALA A 79 6.03 1.12 7.99
N TYR A 80 5.82 0.23 7.01
CA TYR A 80 6.76 -0.84 6.69
C TYR A 80 8.14 -0.28 6.31
N CYS A 81 8.19 0.73 5.43
CA CYS A 81 9.43 1.39 5.06
C CYS A 81 10.13 2.02 6.28
N GLU A 82 9.37 2.71 7.13
CA GLU A 82 9.90 3.31 8.37
C GLU A 82 10.42 2.27 9.36
N ASP A 83 9.81 1.09 9.47
CA ASP A 83 10.29 0.03 10.37
C ASP A 83 11.54 -0.68 9.82
N LYS A 84 11.52 -1.05 8.53
CA LYS A 84 12.54 -1.92 7.92
C LYS A 84 13.71 -1.17 7.30
N PHE A 85 13.52 0.09 6.90
CA PHE A 85 14.49 0.87 6.14
C PHE A 85 14.85 2.21 6.81
N LYS A 86 14.51 2.43 8.09
CA LYS A 86 14.88 3.67 8.83
C LYS A 86 16.37 4.05 8.74
N ASP A 87 17.24 3.05 8.69
CA ASP A 87 18.70 3.23 8.68
C ASP A 87 19.30 3.22 7.26
N TYR A 88 18.46 3.09 6.23
CA TYR A 88 18.89 3.16 4.85
C TYR A 88 19.22 4.62 4.48
N VAL A 89 20.53 4.89 4.37
CA VAL A 89 21.07 6.14 3.85
C VAL A 89 21.74 5.82 2.51
N TYR A 90 21.22 6.45 1.45
CA TYR A 90 21.84 6.44 0.12
C TYR A 90 22.77 7.64 -0.05
#